data_AF-A0A0C3B3X3-F1
#
_entry.id   AF-A0A0C3B3X3-F1
#
_cell.length_a   1.000
_cell.length_b   1.000
_cell.length_c   1.000
_cell.angle_alpha   90.00
_cell.angle_beta   90.00
_cell.angle_gamma   90.00
#
_symmetry.space_group_name_H-M   'P 1'
#
loop_
_entity.id
_entity.type
_entity.pdbx_description
1 polymer ?
#
loop_
_entity_poly.entity_id
_entity_poly.type
_entity_poly.pdbx_seq_one_letter_code
_entity_poly.pdbx_strand_id
1 'polypeptide(L)'
;PIAKCLQGTHEQLIATIIGWIDGDMDHLICWLNGPAGSGKSAVSQTVAELCDASGRLAASFFFLQGAGDRSRIAGLIPTLAYQLSISIPTTKPFIQLVLHTDPLIVRQALRHQFKKLVIKPILTVTDTNTTMTPMIIFVDALDECDNRELMAEFIEIIADAYRENCRLPLRVFFTSRVEEHLRKKLEAPAACSVIYLLALQDFDAANDIRKFFRHRFATIYEENHRLMRDVPWPWPSHTDLAALVRKASGSFIFAFTLINFVDDGADLP
;
A
#
# COMPACT_ATOMS: atom_id res chain seq x y z
N PRO A 1 11.41 7.10 5.75
CA PRO A 1 11.22 6.47 4.42
C PRO A 1 10.65 5.06 4.60
N ILE A 2 9.53 4.74 3.97
CA ILE A 2 8.99 3.37 3.99
C ILE A 2 9.89 2.54 3.08
N ALA A 3 10.40 1.42 3.60
CA ALA A 3 11.30 0.55 2.84
C ALA A 3 10.52 -0.14 1.71
N LYS A 4 11.08 -0.12 0.49
CA LYS A 4 10.58 -0.88 -0.67
C LYS A 4 10.85 -2.37 -0.48
N CYS A 5 10.17 -3.22 -1.24
CA CYS A 5 10.55 -4.63 -1.35
C CYS A 5 12.00 -4.75 -1.80
N LEU A 6 12.72 -5.71 -1.22
CA LEU A 6 14.03 -6.12 -1.72
C LEU A 6 13.86 -6.69 -3.13
N GLN A 7 14.79 -6.40 -4.03
CA GLN A 7 14.73 -6.95 -5.39
C GLN A 7 14.61 -8.48 -5.35
N GLY A 8 13.64 -8.99 -6.09
CA GLY A 8 13.35 -10.42 -6.15
C GLY A 8 12.49 -10.96 -5.01
N THR A 9 11.94 -10.13 -4.12
CA THR A 9 10.96 -10.56 -3.11
C THR A 9 9.54 -10.19 -3.53
N HIS A 10 8.55 -11.00 -3.14
CA HIS A 10 7.13 -10.81 -3.45
C HIS A 10 6.81 -10.69 -4.95
N GLU A 11 7.64 -11.26 -5.83
CA GLU A 11 7.52 -11.10 -7.28
C GLU A 11 6.16 -11.59 -7.80
N GLN A 12 5.70 -12.74 -7.31
CA GLN A 12 4.40 -13.29 -7.70
C GLN A 12 3.24 -12.39 -7.27
N LEU A 13 3.28 -11.88 -6.05
CA LEU A 13 2.26 -10.95 -5.53
C LEU A 13 2.25 -9.65 -6.32
N ILE A 14 3.43 -9.05 -6.55
CA ILE A 14 3.56 -7.82 -7.33
C ILE A 14 3.00 -8.05 -8.73
N ALA A 15 3.32 -9.17 -9.38
CA ALA A 15 2.76 -9.53 -10.68
C ALA A 15 1.23 -9.64 -10.65
N THR A 16 0.65 -10.27 -9.61
CA THR A 16 -0.81 -10.35 -9.43
C THR A 16 -1.44 -8.95 -9.27
N ILE A 17 -0.83 -8.07 -8.49
CA ILE A 17 -1.31 -6.69 -8.32
C ILE A 17 -1.21 -5.92 -9.64
N ILE A 18 -0.13 -6.08 -10.41
CA ILE A 18 0.04 -5.43 -11.72
C ILE A 18 -1.01 -5.94 -12.72
N GLY A 19 -1.29 -7.25 -12.79
CA GLY A 19 -2.38 -7.78 -13.63
C GLY A 19 -3.75 -7.22 -13.24
N TRP A 20 -4.01 -7.09 -11.93
CA TRP A 20 -5.20 -6.37 -11.45
C TRP A 20 -5.22 -4.90 -11.90
N ILE A 21 -4.09 -4.19 -11.91
CA ILE A 21 -4.01 -2.80 -12.38
C ILE A 21 -4.28 -2.71 -13.88
N ASP A 22 -3.74 -3.64 -14.67
CA ASP A 22 -3.85 -3.71 -16.13
C ASP A 22 -5.28 -4.06 -16.60
N GLY A 23 -6.12 -4.57 -15.69
CA GLY A 23 -7.53 -4.82 -15.93
C GLY A 23 -7.87 -6.25 -16.28
N ASP A 24 -7.01 -7.19 -15.88
CA ASP A 24 -7.32 -8.64 -15.94
C ASP A 24 -8.53 -9.01 -15.06
N MET A 25 -8.91 -8.10 -14.15
CA MET A 25 -10.02 -8.25 -13.20
C MET A 25 -10.93 -7.02 -13.26
N ASP A 26 -12.24 -7.28 -13.22
CA ASP A 26 -13.29 -6.25 -13.24
C ASP A 26 -13.42 -5.46 -11.92
N HIS A 27 -12.76 -5.92 -10.86
CA HIS A 27 -12.79 -5.28 -9.54
C HIS A 27 -12.02 -3.95 -9.58
N LEU A 28 -12.65 -2.86 -9.13
CA LEU A 28 -12.06 -1.52 -9.12
C LEU A 28 -11.27 -1.21 -7.86
N ILE A 29 -11.42 -2.04 -6.84
CA ILE A 29 -10.74 -1.93 -5.56
C ILE A 29 -9.90 -3.20 -5.34
N CYS A 30 -8.66 -3.06 -4.92
CA CYS A 30 -7.82 -4.16 -4.45
C CYS A 30 -7.45 -3.94 -2.99
N TRP A 31 -7.74 -4.93 -2.16
CA TRP A 31 -7.39 -4.93 -0.74
C TRP A 31 -6.31 -5.98 -0.48
N LEU A 32 -5.10 -5.53 -0.15
CA LEU A 32 -4.03 -6.40 0.32
C LEU A 32 -4.06 -6.49 1.84
N ASN A 33 -4.40 -7.67 2.36
CA ASN A 33 -4.46 -7.91 3.80
C ASN A 33 -3.34 -8.82 4.31
N GLY A 34 -3.06 -8.76 5.61
CA GLY A 34 -2.05 -9.60 6.23
C GLY A 34 -1.61 -9.10 7.61
N PRO A 35 -0.87 -9.90 8.37
CA PRO A 35 -0.45 -9.56 9.73
C PRO A 35 0.53 -8.38 9.79
N ALA A 36 0.77 -7.85 10.98
CA ALA A 36 1.71 -6.74 11.18
C ALA A 36 3.11 -7.12 10.70
N GLY A 37 3.77 -6.19 10.00
CA GLY A 37 5.10 -6.30 9.42
C GLY A 37 5.39 -7.56 8.59
N SER A 38 4.35 -8.04 7.91
CA SER A 38 4.47 -9.04 6.86
C SER A 38 5.00 -8.48 5.53
N GLY A 39 5.24 -7.17 5.43
CA GLY A 39 5.77 -6.52 4.22
C GLY A 39 4.74 -5.78 3.35
N LYS A 40 3.47 -5.66 3.78
CA LYS A 40 2.41 -4.98 3.00
C LYS A 40 2.79 -3.57 2.53
N SER A 41 3.31 -2.73 3.44
CA SER A 41 3.74 -1.37 3.12
C SER A 41 4.91 -1.34 2.13
N ALA A 42 5.81 -2.33 2.19
CA ALA A 42 6.90 -2.45 1.23
C ALA A 42 6.37 -2.81 -0.16
N VAL A 43 5.41 -3.73 -0.24
CA VAL A 43 4.71 -4.07 -1.49
C VAL A 43 3.95 -2.85 -2.03
N SER A 44 3.16 -2.18 -1.19
CA SER A 44 2.40 -0.98 -1.58
C SER A 44 3.33 0.11 -2.12
N GLN A 45 4.45 0.39 -1.44
CA GLN A 45 5.45 1.36 -1.89
C GLN A 45 6.07 0.95 -3.24
N THR A 46 6.49 -0.31 -3.38
CA THR A 46 7.09 -0.81 -4.63
C THR A 46 6.13 -0.70 -5.80
N VAL A 47 4.87 -1.11 -5.63
CA VAL A 47 3.87 -1.03 -6.70
C VAL A 47 3.52 0.43 -7.03
N ALA A 48 3.38 1.30 -6.02
CA ALA A 48 3.11 2.72 -6.24
C ALA A 48 4.18 3.39 -7.10
N GLU A 49 5.46 3.05 -6.91
CA GLU A 49 6.56 3.59 -7.71
C GLU A 49 6.60 3.02 -9.13
N LEU A 50 6.24 1.75 -9.32
CA LEU A 50 6.06 1.18 -10.66
C LEU A 50 4.92 1.90 -11.40
N CYS A 51 3.85 2.25 -10.69
CA CYS A 51 2.75 3.06 -11.22
C CYS A 51 3.18 4.49 -11.54
N ASP A 52 3.97 5.13 -10.67
CA ASP A 52 4.49 6.49 -10.90
C ASP A 52 5.39 6.53 -12.13
N ALA A 53 6.33 5.59 -12.23
CA ALA A 53 7.24 5.46 -13.38
C ALA A 53 6.51 5.16 -14.70
N SER A 54 5.31 4.56 -14.65
CA SER A 54 4.46 4.32 -15.82
C SER A 54 3.40 5.40 -16.05
N GLY A 55 3.41 6.50 -15.27
CA GLY A 55 2.45 7.59 -15.40
C GLY A 55 1.01 7.22 -15.01
N ARG A 56 0.84 6.19 -14.17
CA ARG A 56 -0.46 5.66 -13.74
C ARG A 56 -0.78 5.98 -12.29
N LEU A 57 0.15 6.54 -11.51
CA LEU A 57 -0.12 6.94 -10.13
C LEU A 57 -1.01 8.20 -10.10
N ALA A 58 -2.24 8.06 -9.61
CA ALA A 58 -3.15 9.19 -9.43
C ALA A 58 -2.85 9.94 -8.14
N ALA A 59 -2.72 9.19 -7.04
CA ALA A 59 -2.40 9.72 -5.72
C ALA A 59 -1.97 8.59 -4.79
N SER A 60 -1.34 8.94 -3.68
CA SER A 60 -0.98 8.02 -2.62
C SER A 60 -1.07 8.68 -1.24
N PHE A 61 -1.47 7.90 -0.26
CA PHE A 61 -1.46 8.27 1.15
C PHE A 61 -1.01 7.08 1.98
N PHE A 62 0.00 7.29 2.81
CA PHE A 62 0.56 6.24 3.65
C PHE A 62 0.31 6.63 5.10
N PHE A 63 -0.63 5.93 5.75
CA PHE A 63 -0.87 6.12 7.17
C PHE A 63 0.38 5.74 7.97
N LEU A 64 0.59 6.45 9.07
CA LEU A 64 1.65 6.13 10.02
C LEU A 64 1.17 6.48 11.43
N GLN A 65 1.02 5.46 12.28
CA GLN A 65 0.53 5.63 13.64
C GLN A 65 1.45 6.58 14.43
N GLY A 66 0.87 7.53 15.16
CA GLY A 66 1.62 8.46 16.02
C GLY A 66 2.41 9.56 15.28
N ALA A 67 2.39 9.59 13.95
CA ALA A 67 3.09 10.59 13.13
C ALA A 67 2.25 11.85 12.84
N GLY A 68 1.40 12.26 13.79
CA GLY A 68 0.58 13.47 13.68
C GLY A 68 -0.45 13.39 12.56
N ASP A 69 -0.38 14.28 11.57
CA ASP A 69 -1.37 14.36 10.49
C ASP A 69 -1.41 13.10 9.61
N ARG A 70 -0.34 12.28 9.61
CA ARG A 70 -0.31 10.99 8.89
C ARG A 70 -1.08 9.87 9.59
N SER A 71 -1.53 10.04 10.83
CA SER A 71 -2.46 9.10 11.47
C SER A 71 -3.92 9.52 11.32
N ARG A 72 -4.17 10.77 10.90
CA ARG A 72 -5.50 11.39 10.86
C ARG A 72 -6.14 11.28 9.49
N ILE A 73 -7.31 10.65 9.44
CA ILE A 73 -8.08 10.53 8.19
C ILE A 73 -8.51 11.89 7.60
N ALA A 74 -8.57 12.95 8.42
CA ALA A 74 -8.88 14.30 7.96
C ALA A 74 -7.89 14.80 6.89
N GLY A 75 -6.64 14.31 6.90
CA GLY A 75 -5.63 14.64 5.90
C GLY A 75 -5.75 13.85 4.60
N LEU A 76 -6.49 12.73 4.59
CA LEU A 76 -6.55 11.80 3.47
C LEU A 76 -7.10 12.47 2.20
N ILE A 77 -8.35 12.93 2.22
CA ILE A 77 -9.01 13.46 1.02
C ILE A 77 -8.36 14.74 0.49
N PRO A 78 -8.00 15.74 1.32
CA PRO A 78 -7.29 16.92 0.84
C PRO A 78 -5.95 16.57 0.16
N THR A 79 -5.22 15.59 0.71
CA THR A 79 -3.95 15.13 0.12
C THR A 79 -4.19 14.43 -1.22
N LEU A 80 -5.18 13.55 -1.30
CA LEU A 80 -5.55 12.88 -2.56
C LEU A 80 -5.96 13.91 -3.62
N ALA A 81 -6.80 14.88 -3.27
CA ALA A 81 -7.24 15.93 -4.18
C ALA A 81 -6.07 16.78 -4.70
N TYR A 82 -5.14 17.16 -3.82
CA TYR A 82 -3.94 17.89 -4.21
C TYR A 82 -3.10 17.08 -5.21
N GLN A 83 -2.80 15.81 -4.89
CA GLN A 83 -2.01 14.95 -5.78
C GLN A 83 -2.71 14.68 -7.11
N LEU A 84 -4.03 14.47 -7.11
CA LEU A 84 -4.84 14.35 -8.33
C LEU A 84 -4.76 15.58 -9.22
N SER A 85 -4.70 16.78 -8.64
CA SER A 85 -4.55 18.02 -9.42
C SER A 85 -3.18 18.14 -10.11
N ILE A 86 -2.20 17.33 -9.69
CA ILE A 86 -0.85 17.28 -10.27
C ILE A 86 -0.75 16.14 -11.28
N SER A 87 -1.18 14.93 -10.91
CA SER A 87 -1.15 13.75 -11.80
C SER A 87 -2.16 13.85 -12.94
N ILE A 88 -3.28 14.55 -12.71
CA ILE A 88 -4.32 14.82 -13.70
C ILE A 88 -4.58 16.34 -13.76
N PRO A 89 -3.71 17.13 -14.42
CA PRO A 89 -3.80 18.59 -14.39
C PRO A 89 -5.15 19.17 -14.84
N THR A 90 -5.90 18.46 -15.69
CA THR A 90 -7.24 18.84 -16.13
C THR A 90 -8.28 18.84 -15.00
N THR A 91 -8.04 18.14 -13.89
CA THR A 91 -8.91 18.18 -12.70
C THR A 91 -8.74 19.44 -11.87
N LYS A 92 -7.58 20.12 -11.98
CA LYS A 92 -7.20 21.25 -11.13
C LYS A 92 -8.21 22.40 -11.13
N PRO A 93 -8.75 22.89 -12.26
CA PRO A 93 -9.74 23.97 -12.25
C PRO A 93 -11.02 23.60 -11.49
N PHE A 94 -11.45 22.33 -11.58
CA PHE A 94 -12.66 21.86 -10.88
C PHE A 94 -12.42 21.75 -9.37
N ILE A 95 -11.24 21.27 -8.95
CA ILE A 95 -10.86 21.23 -7.55
C ILE A 95 -10.75 22.64 -6.98
N GLN A 96 -10.11 23.57 -7.69
CA GLN A 96 -10.01 24.97 -7.29
C GLN A 96 -11.39 25.64 -7.17
N LEU A 97 -12.29 25.39 -8.12
CA LEU A 97 -13.66 25.91 -8.08
C LEU A 97 -14.40 25.45 -6.82
N VAL A 98 -14.26 24.17 -6.46
CA VAL A 98 -14.85 23.63 -5.23
C VAL A 98 -14.26 24.32 -3.99
N LEU A 99 -12.94 24.48 -3.91
CA LEU A 99 -12.29 25.17 -2.78
C LEU A 99 -12.67 26.66 -2.68
N HIS A 100 -12.91 27.34 -3.81
CA HIS A 100 -13.38 28.72 -3.83
C HIS A 100 -14.85 28.87 -3.42
N THR A 101 -15.70 27.96 -3.87
CA THR A 101 -17.15 28.02 -3.60
C THR A 101 -17.54 27.44 -2.25
N ASP A 102 -16.73 26.54 -1.70
CA ASP A 102 -16.88 25.95 -0.38
C ASP A 102 -15.53 25.90 0.36
N PRO A 103 -15.08 27.04 0.94
CA PRO A 103 -13.79 27.11 1.64
C PRO A 103 -13.69 26.21 2.88
N LEU A 104 -14.82 25.75 3.42
CA LEU A 104 -14.86 24.90 4.61
C LEU A 104 -14.89 23.41 4.28
N ILE A 105 -14.86 23.03 2.99
CA ILE A 105 -15.02 21.64 2.54
C ILE A 105 -14.06 20.67 3.23
N VAL A 106 -12.81 21.07 3.47
CA VAL A 106 -11.78 20.23 4.13
C VAL A 106 -12.11 19.85 5.58
N ARG A 107 -13.11 20.52 6.19
CA ARG A 107 -13.61 20.23 7.55
C ARG A 107 -14.97 19.51 7.55
N GLN A 108 -15.55 19.25 6.37
CA GLN A 108 -16.85 18.60 6.26
C GLN A 108 -16.73 17.07 6.33
N ALA A 109 -17.86 16.38 6.27
CA ALA A 109 -17.92 14.93 6.28
C ALA A 109 -17.09 14.29 5.16
N LEU A 110 -16.44 13.16 5.47
CA LEU A 110 -15.51 12.46 4.57
C LEU A 110 -16.13 12.15 3.21
N ARG A 111 -17.39 11.65 3.22
CA ARG A 111 -18.17 11.39 2.00
C ARG A 111 -18.34 12.63 1.12
N HIS A 112 -18.60 13.79 1.73
CA HIS A 112 -18.79 15.03 0.98
C HIS A 112 -17.48 15.47 0.32
N GLN A 113 -16.38 15.42 1.08
CA GLN A 113 -15.04 15.72 0.58
C GLN A 113 -14.69 14.81 -0.60
N PHE A 114 -14.79 13.49 -0.44
CA PHE A 114 -14.40 12.53 -1.47
C PHE A 114 -15.22 12.72 -2.76
N LYS A 115 -16.54 12.89 -2.62
CA LYS A 115 -17.42 13.11 -3.77
C LYS A 115 -17.06 14.38 -4.54
N LYS A 116 -16.77 15.49 -3.85
CA LYS A 116 -16.58 16.81 -4.45
C LYS A 116 -15.16 17.09 -4.91
N LEU A 117 -14.16 16.55 -4.21
CA LEU A 117 -12.75 16.83 -4.48
C LEU A 117 -12.05 15.72 -5.28
N VAL A 118 -12.61 14.50 -5.31
CA VAL A 118 -12.02 13.36 -6.04
C VAL A 118 -12.93 12.90 -7.17
N ILE A 119 -14.14 12.44 -6.85
CA ILE A 119 -15.02 11.78 -7.84
C ILE A 119 -15.54 12.76 -8.89
N LYS A 120 -16.15 13.88 -8.49
CA LYS A 120 -16.72 14.86 -9.43
C LYS A 120 -15.71 15.46 -10.40
N PRO A 121 -14.52 15.94 -9.95
CA PRO A 121 -13.50 16.47 -10.86
C PRO A 121 -13.10 15.46 -11.93
N ILE A 122 -12.94 14.18 -11.56
CA ILE A 122 -12.53 13.12 -12.48
C ILE A 122 -13.64 12.81 -13.48
N LEU A 123 -14.88 12.65 -13.02
CA LEU A 123 -16.03 12.42 -13.90
C LEU A 123 -16.18 13.54 -14.95
N THR A 124 -15.99 14.78 -14.52
CA THR A 124 -16.11 15.95 -15.41
C THR A 124 -15.05 15.94 -16.51
N VAL A 125 -13.84 15.45 -16.21
CA VAL A 125 -12.76 15.30 -17.20
C VAL A 125 -12.97 14.10 -18.10
N THR A 126 -13.57 13.01 -17.61
CA THR A 126 -13.77 11.79 -18.40
C THR A 126 -14.92 11.91 -19.39
N ASP A 127 -15.92 12.73 -19.10
CA ASP A 127 -17.05 12.97 -20.00
C ASP A 127 -16.64 13.68 -21.30
N THR A 128 -15.43 14.25 -21.38
CA THR A 128 -14.92 14.94 -22.58
C THR A 128 -14.26 14.00 -23.62
N ASN A 129 -14.70 12.73 -23.74
CA ASN A 129 -14.33 11.78 -24.81
C ASN A 129 -12.84 11.43 -24.94
N THR A 130 -12.07 11.45 -23.85
CA THR A 130 -10.69 10.96 -23.84
C THR A 130 -10.64 9.58 -23.20
N THR A 131 -10.19 8.56 -23.94
CA THR A 131 -9.87 7.25 -23.34
C THR A 131 -8.71 7.43 -22.36
N MET A 132 -9.02 7.47 -21.07
CA MET A 132 -8.01 7.55 -20.02
C MET A 132 -7.53 6.15 -19.66
N THR A 133 -6.21 5.98 -19.62
CA THR A 133 -5.59 4.83 -18.95
C THR A 133 -6.02 4.80 -17.47
N PRO A 134 -6.38 3.62 -16.92
CA PRO A 134 -6.70 3.51 -15.50
C PRO A 134 -5.55 4.03 -14.64
N MET A 135 -5.86 4.97 -13.74
CA MET A 135 -4.91 5.47 -12.76
C MET A 135 -5.25 4.94 -11.37
N ILE A 136 -4.28 4.92 -10.47
CA ILE A 136 -4.39 4.20 -9.20
C ILE A 136 -4.17 5.14 -8.02
N ILE A 137 -5.06 5.02 -7.03
CA ILE A 137 -4.90 5.63 -5.72
C ILE A 137 -4.39 4.57 -4.74
N PHE A 138 -3.26 4.82 -4.09
CA PHE A 138 -2.72 3.96 -3.05
C PHE A 138 -3.06 4.50 -1.65
N VAL A 139 -3.65 3.67 -0.79
CA VAL A 139 -3.88 3.99 0.63
C VAL A 139 -3.24 2.90 1.49
N ASP A 140 -2.02 3.14 1.95
CA ASP A 140 -1.28 2.15 2.73
C ASP A 140 -1.56 2.25 4.23
N ALA A 141 -1.52 1.10 4.91
CA ALA A 141 -1.65 0.95 6.35
C ALA A 141 -2.94 1.56 6.90
N LEU A 142 -4.06 1.34 6.23
CA LEU A 142 -5.35 1.95 6.57
C LEU A 142 -5.75 1.68 8.05
N ASP A 143 -5.35 0.54 8.61
CA ASP A 143 -5.54 0.18 10.02
C ASP A 143 -4.72 1.00 11.03
N GLU A 144 -3.74 1.79 10.58
CA GLU A 144 -2.99 2.74 11.41
C GLU A 144 -3.70 4.10 11.54
N CYS A 145 -4.87 4.25 10.92
CA CYS A 145 -5.79 5.37 11.16
C CYS A 145 -6.23 5.39 12.62
N ASP A 146 -6.20 6.57 13.24
CA ASP A 146 -6.59 6.77 14.64
C ASP A 146 -8.11 6.65 14.90
N ASN A 147 -8.92 6.56 13.84
CA ASN A 147 -10.37 6.46 13.91
C ASN A 147 -10.90 5.29 13.06
N ARG A 148 -11.42 4.25 13.73
CA ARG A 148 -11.90 3.02 13.09
C ARG A 148 -13.22 3.21 12.36
N GLU A 149 -14.11 4.04 12.90
CA GLU A 149 -15.41 4.34 12.31
C GLU A 149 -15.25 5.06 10.98
N LEU A 150 -14.38 6.07 10.91
CA LEU A 150 -14.12 6.84 9.68
C LEU A 150 -13.36 6.01 8.65
N MET A 151 -12.50 5.09 9.07
CA MET A 151 -11.87 4.12 8.17
C MET A 151 -12.92 3.22 7.51
N ALA A 152 -13.86 2.69 8.29
CA ALA A 152 -14.96 1.87 7.75
C ALA A 152 -15.88 2.71 6.84
N GLU A 153 -16.15 3.97 7.19
CA GLU A 153 -16.88 4.91 6.35
C GLU A 153 -16.17 5.13 5.01
N PHE A 154 -14.84 5.30 5.02
CA PHE A 154 -14.04 5.47 3.80
C PHE A 154 -14.21 4.31 2.83
N ILE A 155 -14.15 3.07 3.33
CA ILE A 155 -14.34 1.85 2.53
C ILE A 155 -15.73 1.82 1.89
N GLU A 156 -16.77 2.20 2.63
CA GLU A 156 -18.12 2.28 2.08
C GLU A 156 -18.24 3.38 1.03
N ILE A 157 -17.63 4.54 1.27
CA ILE A 157 -17.62 5.66 0.32
C ILE A 157 -17.00 5.24 -1.00
N ILE A 158 -15.83 4.57 -0.98
CA ILE A 158 -15.19 4.11 -2.22
C ILE A 158 -16.05 3.06 -2.92
N ALA A 159 -16.57 2.06 -2.20
CA ALA A 159 -17.39 1.01 -2.78
C ALA A 159 -18.68 1.56 -3.41
N ASP A 160 -19.35 2.50 -2.73
CA ASP A 160 -20.54 3.19 -3.25
C ASP A 160 -20.21 4.01 -4.49
N ALA A 161 -19.12 4.78 -4.47
CA ALA A 161 -18.74 5.63 -5.59
C ALA A 161 -18.51 4.83 -6.88
N TYR A 162 -17.90 3.65 -6.76
CA TYR A 162 -17.67 2.74 -7.90
C TYR A 162 -18.93 2.03 -8.37
N ARG A 163 -19.85 1.70 -7.46
CA ARG A 163 -21.16 1.13 -7.80
C ARG A 163 -22.06 2.14 -8.51
N GLU A 164 -22.03 3.39 -8.07
CA GLU A 164 -22.80 4.49 -8.68
C GLU A 164 -22.21 4.93 -10.03
N ASN A 165 -20.90 4.81 -10.22
CA ASN A 165 -20.18 5.37 -11.37
C ASN A 165 -19.19 4.36 -11.99
N CYS A 166 -19.71 3.31 -12.63
CA CYS A 166 -18.91 2.23 -13.24
C CYS A 166 -17.89 2.65 -14.33
N ARG A 167 -17.79 3.94 -14.68
CA ARG A 167 -16.89 4.46 -15.72
C ARG A 167 -15.70 5.26 -15.18
N LEU A 168 -15.47 5.25 -13.86
CA LEU A 168 -14.34 5.94 -13.26
C LEU A 168 -13.02 5.28 -13.73
N PRO A 169 -12.09 6.01 -14.40
CA PRO A 169 -10.77 5.49 -14.78
C PRO A 169 -9.81 5.52 -13.59
N LEU A 170 -10.34 5.25 -12.39
CA LEU A 170 -9.58 5.16 -11.16
C LEU A 170 -9.72 3.77 -10.58
N ARG A 171 -8.62 3.22 -10.09
CA ARG A 171 -8.64 2.06 -9.19
C ARG A 171 -8.14 2.50 -7.81
N VAL A 172 -8.59 1.82 -6.75
CA VAL A 172 -8.08 2.05 -5.39
C VAL A 172 -7.38 0.79 -4.90
N PHE A 173 -6.12 0.93 -4.53
CA PHE A 173 -5.38 -0.09 -3.81
C PHE A 173 -5.24 0.35 -2.35
N PHE A 174 -5.56 -0.53 -1.41
CA PHE A 174 -5.25 -0.25 -0.01
C PHE A 174 -4.75 -1.49 0.72
N THR A 175 -3.95 -1.23 1.76
CA THR A 175 -3.46 -2.28 2.66
C THR A 175 -4.05 -2.13 4.04
N SER A 176 -4.33 -3.25 4.70
CA SER A 176 -4.62 -3.23 6.13
C SER A 176 -4.37 -4.57 6.81
N ARG A 177 -4.38 -4.58 8.14
CA ARG A 177 -4.62 -5.82 8.91
C ARG A 177 -6.05 -6.32 8.69
N VAL A 178 -6.25 -7.63 8.87
CA VAL A 178 -7.59 -8.24 8.93
C VAL A 178 -8.20 -7.97 10.31
N GLU A 179 -8.67 -6.74 10.52
CA GLU A 179 -9.46 -6.43 11.71
C GLU A 179 -10.93 -6.82 11.47
N GLU A 180 -11.57 -7.46 12.44
CA GLU A 180 -12.93 -8.02 12.29
C GLU A 180 -13.97 -6.99 11.84
N HIS A 181 -13.80 -5.72 12.25
CA HIS A 181 -14.69 -4.64 11.87
C HIS A 181 -14.54 -4.23 10.39
N LEU A 182 -13.35 -4.34 9.83
CA LEU A 182 -13.09 -4.16 8.39
C LEU A 182 -13.65 -5.34 7.60
N ARG A 183 -13.36 -6.55 8.08
CA ARG A 183 -13.80 -7.80 7.44
C ARG A 183 -15.30 -7.82 7.21
N LYS A 184 -16.12 -7.47 8.22
CA LYS A 184 -17.58 -7.42 8.09
C LYS A 184 -18.08 -6.45 7.01
N LYS A 185 -17.41 -5.31 6.82
CA LYS A 185 -17.79 -4.31 5.80
C LYS A 185 -17.34 -4.74 4.41
N LEU A 186 -16.15 -5.33 4.32
CA LEU A 186 -15.50 -5.73 3.07
C LEU A 186 -16.08 -7.04 2.50
N GLU A 187 -16.56 -7.94 3.36
CA GLU A 187 -17.24 -9.18 2.98
C GLU A 187 -18.76 -9.00 2.80
N ALA A 188 -19.30 -7.79 3.01
CA ALA A 188 -20.70 -7.54 2.76
C ALA A 188 -21.00 -7.76 1.26
N PRO A 189 -22.14 -8.36 0.87
CA PRO A 189 -22.42 -8.71 -0.53
C PRO A 189 -22.28 -7.55 -1.51
N ALA A 190 -22.60 -6.32 -1.06
CA ALA A 190 -22.49 -5.10 -1.87
C ALA A 190 -21.05 -4.61 -2.08
N ALA A 191 -20.10 -5.01 -1.23
CA ALA A 191 -18.68 -4.69 -1.34
C ALA A 191 -17.92 -5.78 -2.11
N CYS A 192 -18.29 -7.05 -1.95
CA CYS A 192 -17.66 -8.17 -2.66
C CYS A 192 -17.68 -8.05 -4.18
N SER A 193 -18.66 -7.37 -4.79
CA SER A 193 -18.73 -7.22 -6.24
C SER A 193 -17.71 -6.23 -6.82
N VAL A 194 -17.05 -5.42 -6.00
CA VAL A 194 -16.09 -4.38 -6.44
C VAL A 194 -14.70 -4.54 -5.84
N ILE A 195 -14.54 -5.38 -4.81
CA ILE A 195 -13.29 -5.57 -4.08
C ILE A 195 -12.65 -6.90 -4.44
N TYR A 196 -11.42 -6.83 -4.94
CA TYR A 196 -10.53 -7.97 -5.07
C TYR A 196 -9.69 -8.11 -3.79
N LEU A 197 -9.90 -9.22 -3.08
CA LEU A 197 -9.14 -9.53 -1.87
C LEU A 197 -7.87 -10.30 -2.20
N LEU A 198 -6.73 -9.78 -1.75
CA LEU A 198 -5.45 -10.46 -1.76
C LEU A 198 -4.98 -10.67 -0.32
N ALA A 199 -4.91 -11.92 0.12
CA ALA A 199 -4.32 -12.23 1.42
C ALA A 199 -2.84 -12.54 1.25
N LEU A 200 -1.97 -11.79 1.93
CA LEU A 200 -0.54 -11.96 1.80
C LEU A 200 -0.06 -13.36 2.23
N GLN A 201 -0.81 -13.99 3.13
CA GLN A 201 -0.57 -15.36 3.59
C GLN A 201 -0.73 -16.43 2.51
N ASP A 202 -1.40 -16.10 1.40
CA ASP A 202 -1.57 -17.00 0.25
C ASP A 202 -0.29 -17.08 -0.60
N PHE A 203 0.69 -16.21 -0.31
CA PHE A 203 1.99 -16.15 -0.98
C PHE A 203 3.07 -16.70 -0.04
N ASP A 204 3.86 -17.66 -0.51
CA ASP A 204 4.92 -18.27 0.28
C ASP A 204 6.07 -17.28 0.57
N ALA A 205 6.07 -16.72 1.76
CA ALA A 205 7.10 -15.81 2.23
C ALA A 205 8.44 -16.52 2.54
N ALA A 206 8.51 -17.85 2.59
CA ALA A 206 9.74 -18.56 2.98
C ALA A 206 10.88 -18.32 1.98
N ASN A 207 10.57 -18.33 0.68
CA ASN A 207 11.57 -18.05 -0.35
C ASN A 207 12.01 -16.58 -0.32
N ASP A 208 11.08 -15.66 -0.09
CA ASP A 208 11.38 -14.23 -0.01
C ASP A 208 12.24 -13.89 1.22
N ILE A 209 11.91 -14.46 2.38
CA ILE A 209 12.72 -14.35 3.60
C ILE A 209 14.11 -14.97 3.40
N ARG A 210 14.21 -16.09 2.68
CA ARG A 210 15.51 -16.68 2.33
C ARG A 210 16.35 -15.74 1.48
N LYS A 211 15.77 -15.12 0.45
CA LYS A 211 16.43 -14.13 -0.40
C LYS A 211 16.87 -12.92 0.45
N PHE A 212 15.99 -12.41 1.32
CA PHE A 212 16.27 -11.33 2.24
C PHE A 212 17.45 -11.63 3.17
N PHE A 213 17.42 -12.76 3.88
CA PHE A 213 18.51 -13.16 4.76
C PHE A 213 19.82 -13.31 4.00
N ARG A 214 19.80 -13.99 2.84
CA ARG A 214 21.01 -14.18 2.02
C ARG A 214 21.63 -12.85 1.62
N HIS A 215 20.80 -11.89 1.18
CA HIS A 215 21.28 -10.56 0.81
C HIS A 215 21.87 -9.82 2.01
N ARG A 216 21.14 -9.71 3.11
CA ARG A 216 21.59 -8.95 4.29
C ARG A 216 22.81 -9.56 4.96
N PHE A 217 22.88 -10.89 5.10
CA PHE A 217 24.07 -11.53 5.67
C PHE A 217 25.30 -11.39 4.76
N ALA A 218 25.13 -11.37 3.44
CA ALA A 218 26.22 -11.07 2.52
C ALA A 218 26.73 -9.64 2.70
N THR A 219 25.83 -8.66 2.83
CA THR A 219 26.18 -7.27 3.13
C THR A 219 26.97 -7.16 4.44
N ILE A 220 26.46 -7.76 5.54
CA ILE A 220 27.13 -7.75 6.85
C ILE A 220 28.53 -8.38 6.74
N TYR A 221 28.65 -9.50 6.02
CA TYR A 221 29.92 -10.20 5.83
C TYR A 221 30.94 -9.34 5.09
N GLU A 222 30.52 -8.66 4.03
CA GLU A 222 31.37 -7.77 3.22
C GLU A 222 31.80 -6.52 4.00
N GLU A 223 30.87 -5.88 4.71
CA GLU A 223 31.14 -4.68 5.52
C GLU A 223 32.07 -5.00 6.70
N ASN A 224 31.95 -6.19 7.29
CA ASN A 224 32.75 -6.64 8.43
C ASN A 224 33.92 -7.56 8.03
N HIS A 225 34.47 -7.43 6.81
CA HIS A 225 35.52 -8.31 6.27
C HIS A 225 36.73 -8.53 7.19
N ARG A 226 37.08 -7.57 8.06
CA ARG A 226 38.19 -7.71 9.02
C ARG A 226 37.88 -8.71 10.13
N LEU A 227 36.65 -8.68 10.66
CA LEU A 227 36.17 -9.59 11.70
C LEU A 227 35.82 -10.96 11.11
N MET A 228 35.37 -11.00 9.87
CA MET A 228 34.92 -12.20 9.17
C MET A 228 36.02 -12.94 8.41
N ARG A 229 37.30 -12.55 8.56
CA ARG A 229 38.42 -13.11 7.75
C ARG A 229 38.53 -14.63 7.81
N ASP A 230 38.31 -15.20 8.99
CA ASP A 230 38.43 -16.64 9.23
C ASP A 230 37.07 -17.37 9.18
N VAL A 231 36.00 -16.66 8.80
CA VAL A 231 34.66 -17.22 8.66
C VAL A 231 34.45 -17.67 7.21
N PRO A 232 34.09 -18.93 6.96
CA PRO A 232 33.91 -19.41 5.59
C PRO A 232 32.67 -18.81 4.92
N TRP A 233 32.79 -18.49 3.64
CA TRP A 233 31.67 -18.10 2.78
C TRP A 233 31.02 -19.34 2.13
N PRO A 234 29.69 -19.40 1.94
CA PRO A 234 28.70 -18.40 2.33
C PRO A 234 28.45 -18.38 3.85
N TRP A 235 28.22 -17.17 4.36
CA TRP A 235 27.82 -16.95 5.76
C TRP A 235 26.41 -16.32 5.81
N PRO A 236 25.51 -16.85 6.66
CA PRO A 236 25.62 -18.12 7.39
C PRO A 236 25.60 -19.32 6.43
N SER A 237 25.93 -20.50 6.94
CA SER A 237 25.90 -21.74 6.15
C SER A 237 24.49 -21.98 5.57
N HIS A 238 24.38 -22.76 4.49
CA HIS A 238 23.08 -23.08 3.90
C HIS A 238 22.10 -23.75 4.89
N THR A 239 22.64 -24.58 5.79
CA THR A 239 21.87 -25.27 6.84
C THR A 239 21.34 -24.28 7.87
N ASP A 240 22.19 -23.37 8.34
CA ASP A 240 21.81 -22.34 9.31
C ASP A 240 20.81 -21.37 8.70
N LEU A 241 21.05 -20.93 7.46
CA LEU A 241 20.12 -20.09 6.71
C LEU A 241 18.74 -20.76 6.59
N ALA A 242 18.68 -22.05 6.27
CA ALA A 242 17.42 -22.78 6.22
C ALA A 242 16.73 -22.88 7.59
N ALA A 243 17.50 -23.06 8.67
CA ALA A 243 16.96 -23.04 10.03
C ALA A 243 16.40 -21.67 10.41
N LEU A 244 17.07 -20.58 10.05
CA LEU A 244 16.60 -19.21 10.27
C LEU A 244 15.31 -18.92 9.50
N VAL A 245 15.23 -19.30 8.23
CA VAL A 245 14.01 -19.17 7.41
C VAL A 245 12.84 -19.91 8.04
N ARG A 246 13.06 -21.16 8.49
CA ARG A 246 12.04 -21.94 9.20
C ARG A 246 11.61 -21.26 10.50
N LYS A 247 12.55 -20.73 11.29
CA LYS A 247 12.25 -19.99 12.52
C LYS A 247 11.47 -18.70 12.27
N ALA A 248 11.73 -18.02 11.16
CA ALA A 248 10.99 -16.82 10.79
C ALA A 248 9.51 -17.11 10.51
N SER A 249 9.16 -18.33 10.05
CA SER A 249 7.75 -18.75 9.87
C SER A 249 6.91 -17.73 9.08
N GLY A 250 7.49 -17.15 8.02
CA GLY A 250 6.83 -16.14 7.18
C GLY A 250 6.83 -14.71 7.76
N SER A 251 7.42 -14.48 8.93
CA SER A 251 7.49 -13.16 9.58
C SER A 251 8.71 -12.35 9.12
N PHE A 252 8.45 -11.31 8.32
CA PHE A 252 9.47 -10.34 7.95
C PHE A 252 9.95 -9.49 9.14
N ILE A 253 9.08 -9.13 10.10
CA ILE A 253 9.53 -8.46 11.34
C ILE A 253 10.61 -9.28 12.01
N PHE A 254 10.37 -10.58 12.21
CA PHE A 254 11.36 -11.44 12.85
C PHE A 254 12.67 -11.46 12.06
N ALA A 255 12.60 -11.57 10.73
CA ALA A 255 13.77 -11.55 9.88
C ALA A 255 14.55 -10.23 9.98
N PHE A 256 13.86 -9.09 9.96
CA PHE A 256 14.46 -7.76 10.12
C PHE A 256 15.09 -7.58 11.50
N THR A 257 14.37 -7.93 12.57
CA THR A 257 14.90 -7.85 13.95
C THR A 257 16.12 -8.72 14.12
N LEU A 258 16.11 -9.95 13.61
CA LEU A 258 17.27 -10.84 13.67
C LEU A 258 18.47 -10.26 12.94
N ILE A 259 18.27 -9.73 11.72
CA ILE A 259 19.35 -9.13 10.95
C ILE A 259 19.92 -7.92 11.69
N ASN A 260 19.08 -7.00 12.17
CA ASN A 260 19.54 -5.84 12.92
C ASN A 260 20.28 -6.25 14.20
N PHE A 261 19.80 -7.26 14.92
CA PHE A 261 20.49 -7.81 16.09
C PHE A 261 21.90 -8.31 15.76
N VAL A 262 22.08 -8.93 14.60
CA VAL A 262 23.39 -9.43 14.15
C VAL A 262 24.29 -8.29 13.64
N ASP A 263 23.70 -7.28 13.02
CA ASP A 263 24.38 -6.14 12.40
C ASP A 263 24.87 -5.12 13.45
N ASP A 264 24.00 -4.74 14.40
CA ASP A 264 24.26 -3.66 15.35
C ASP A 264 25.25 -4.06 16.46
N GLY A 265 25.39 -5.35 16.78
CA GLY A 265 26.39 -5.89 17.72
C GLY A 265 26.33 -5.37 19.17
N ALA A 266 25.53 -4.35 19.46
CA ALA A 266 25.34 -3.72 20.76
C ALA A 266 23.90 -3.20 20.90
N ASP A 267 23.38 -3.35 22.12
CA ASP A 267 22.13 -2.79 22.65
C ASP A 267 20.81 -3.42 22.19
N LEU A 268 20.42 -4.50 22.89
CA LEU A 268 19.04 -4.66 23.33
C LEU A 268 19.01 -4.43 24.87
N PRO A 269 17.89 -3.94 25.43
CA PRO A 269 17.68 -3.91 26.87
C PRO A 269 17.79 -5.29 27.52
#